data_AF-A0A2E4UY89-F1
#
_entry.id   AF-A0A2E4UY89-F1
#
_cell.length_a   1.000
_cell.length_b   1.000
_cell.length_c   1.000
_cell.angle_alpha   90.00
_cell.angle_beta   90.00
_cell.angle_gamma   90.00
#
_symmetry.space_group_name_H-M   'P 1'
#
loop_
_entity.id
_entity.type
_entity.pdbx_description
1 polymer ?
#
loop_
_entity_poly.entity_id
_entity_poly.type
_entity_poly.pdbx_seq_one_letter_code
_entity_poly.pdbx_strand_id
1 'polypeptide(L)'
;MDTASAEAESTDGKSKIKKSAIPKTFTSVLTGARRGMTGVWMLELENGQVWRELEPTPGSNYRAGDELTFKKGYFGAFRMKNERTKIGTKVKNLR
;
A
#
# COMPACT_ATOMS: atom_id res chain seq x y z
N MET A 1 -30.46 9.89 -41.43
CA MET A 1 -29.11 9.30 -41.27
C MET A 1 -28.17 10.47 -41.21
N ASP A 2 -27.42 10.62 -40.13
CA ASP A 2 -26.02 11.06 -40.16
C ASP A 2 -25.52 11.09 -38.71
N THR A 3 -24.59 10.16 -38.46
CA THR A 3 -23.96 9.84 -37.19
C THR A 3 -22.87 10.86 -36.93
N ALA A 4 -22.99 11.66 -35.87
CA ALA A 4 -21.88 12.41 -35.29
C ALA A 4 -21.70 11.91 -33.86
N SER A 5 -20.82 10.93 -33.69
CA SER A 5 -19.42 11.12 -33.28
C SER A 5 -19.34 11.32 -31.77
N ALA A 6 -18.97 10.23 -31.09
CA ALA A 6 -18.77 10.16 -29.66
C ALA A 6 -17.68 11.14 -29.24
N GLU A 7 -18.06 12.19 -28.53
CA GLU A 7 -17.13 13.00 -27.75
C GLU A 7 -16.71 12.18 -26.52
N ALA A 8 -15.49 11.66 -26.62
CA ALA A 8 -14.77 11.04 -25.53
C ALA A 8 -14.50 12.09 -24.44
N GLU A 9 -15.39 12.17 -23.45
CA GLU A 9 -15.16 12.96 -22.26
C GLU A 9 -14.16 12.22 -21.35
N SER A 10 -12.87 12.41 -21.66
CA SER A 10 -11.77 12.13 -20.73
C SER A 10 -11.78 13.20 -19.64
N THR A 11 -12.58 12.99 -18.59
CA THR A 11 -12.46 13.77 -17.35
C THR A 11 -11.44 13.10 -16.43
N ASP A 12 -10.22 13.63 -16.54
CA ASP A 12 -9.16 13.71 -15.54
C ASP A 12 -9.56 13.12 -14.17
N GLY A 13 -9.38 11.80 -14.03
CA GLY A 13 -9.54 11.04 -12.80
C GLY A 13 -8.41 11.32 -11.81
N LYS A 14 -8.09 12.60 -11.57
CA LYS A 14 -7.22 13.02 -10.48
C LYS A 14 -8.04 12.99 -9.20
N SER A 15 -8.40 11.78 -8.80
CA SER A 15 -9.04 11.49 -7.52
C SER A 15 -8.13 12.08 -6.45
N LYS A 16 -8.53 13.24 -5.92
CA LYS A 16 -7.98 13.78 -4.69
C LYS A 16 -8.20 12.70 -3.66
N ILE A 17 -7.16 11.88 -3.42
CA ILE A 17 -7.14 10.89 -2.36
C ILE A 17 -7.32 11.73 -1.10
N LYS A 18 -8.57 11.86 -0.66
CA LYS A 18 -8.92 12.36 0.67
C LYS A 18 -7.98 11.57 1.57
N LYS A 19 -7.18 12.25 2.40
CA LYS A 19 -6.37 11.61 3.44
C LYS A 19 -7.34 10.80 4.31
N SER A 20 -7.67 9.60 3.86
CA SER A 20 -8.59 8.70 4.50
C SER A 20 -7.90 8.39 5.81
N ALA A 21 -8.51 8.81 6.91
CA ALA A 21 -7.92 8.67 8.21
C ALA A 21 -7.60 7.19 8.41
N ILE A 22 -6.32 6.82 8.28
CA ILE A 22 -5.91 5.42 8.31
C ILE A 22 -6.35 4.86 9.67
N PRO A 23 -7.19 3.81 9.68
CA PRO A 23 -7.75 3.29 10.92
C PRO A 23 -6.63 2.78 11.84
N LYS A 24 -6.95 2.66 13.14
CA LYS A 24 -5.97 2.16 14.13
C LYS A 24 -5.50 0.74 13.81
N THR A 25 -6.35 -0.07 13.20
CA THR A 25 -6.01 -1.40 12.72
C THR A 25 -6.79 -1.67 11.44
N PHE A 26 -6.16 -2.27 10.44
CA PHE A 26 -6.82 -2.78 9.24
C PHE A 26 -6.00 -3.89 8.60
N THR A 27 -6.64 -4.69 7.76
CA THR A 27 -5.97 -5.64 6.86
C THR A 27 -6.06 -5.12 5.43
N SER A 28 -5.08 -5.47 4.61
CA SER A 28 -5.12 -5.19 3.18
C SER A 28 -4.24 -6.17 2.43
N VAL A 29 -4.62 -6.46 1.19
CA VAL A 29 -3.86 -7.32 0.30
C VAL A 29 -2.74 -6.53 -0.38
N LEU A 30 -1.56 -7.12 -0.40
CA LEU A 30 -0.41 -6.60 -1.11
C LEU A 30 -0.58 -6.83 -2.62
N THR A 31 -0.55 -5.78 -3.42
CA THR A 31 -0.58 -5.88 -4.89
C THR A 31 0.81 -5.84 -5.50
N GLY A 32 1.75 -5.14 -4.87
CA GLY A 32 3.11 -5.01 -5.36
C GLY A 32 4.13 -4.87 -4.23
N ALA A 33 5.32 -5.42 -4.42
CA ALA A 33 6.42 -5.27 -3.50
C ALA A 33 7.71 -5.01 -4.27
N ARG A 34 8.43 -3.96 -3.90
CA ARG A 34 9.74 -3.64 -4.48
C ARG A 34 10.75 -3.43 -3.38
N ARG A 35 11.94 -4.03 -3.52
CA ARG A 35 13.04 -3.89 -2.57
C ARG A 35 14.02 -2.83 -3.07
N GLY A 36 14.26 -1.80 -2.26
CA GLY A 36 15.26 -0.78 -2.58
C GLY A 36 16.69 -1.25 -2.33
N MET A 37 17.68 -0.47 -2.80
CA MET A 37 19.11 -0.76 -2.61
C MET A 37 19.52 -0.88 -1.14
N THR A 38 18.84 -0.16 -0.23
CA THR A 38 19.09 -0.22 1.22
C THR A 38 18.47 -1.44 1.90
N GLY A 39 17.89 -2.39 1.14
CA GLY A 39 17.22 -3.57 1.67
C GLY A 39 15.82 -3.33 2.24
N VAL A 40 15.32 -2.11 2.11
CA VAL A 40 14.01 -1.68 2.62
C VAL A 40 12.94 -1.97 1.57
N TRP A 41 11.82 -2.55 1.99
CA TRP A 41 10.70 -2.81 1.09
C TRP A 41 9.76 -1.62 0.95
N MET A 42 9.29 -1.39 -0.27
CA MET A 42 8.14 -0.56 -0.59
C MET A 42 7.00 -1.47 -1.04
N LEU A 43 5.84 -1.29 -0.44
CA LEU A 43 4.70 -2.16 -0.48
C LEU A 43 3.52 -1.37 -1.04
N GLU A 44 2.96 -1.85 -2.11
CA GLU A 44 1.77 -1.29 -2.76
C GLU A 44 0.59 -2.18 -2.41
N LEU A 45 -0.45 -1.57 -1.86
CA LEU A 45 -1.64 -2.26 -1.39
C LEU A 45 -2.78 -2.11 -2.40
N GLU A 46 -3.77 -3.00 -2.33
CA GLU A 46 -4.96 -2.97 -3.18
C GLU A 46 -5.78 -1.68 -3.06
N ASN A 47 -5.72 -1.04 -1.89
CA ASN A 47 -6.40 0.22 -1.61
C ASN A 47 -5.68 1.44 -2.22
N GLY A 48 -4.64 1.22 -3.02
CA GLY A 48 -3.83 2.25 -3.68
C GLY A 48 -2.81 2.93 -2.78
N GLN A 49 -2.71 2.54 -1.50
CA GLN A 49 -1.73 3.09 -0.57
C GLN A 49 -0.35 2.48 -0.81
N VAL A 50 0.68 3.31 -0.60
CA VAL A 50 2.06 2.88 -0.68
C VAL A 50 2.71 3.02 0.69
N TRP A 51 3.32 1.93 1.14
CA TRP A 51 3.93 1.80 2.45
C TRP A 51 5.41 1.49 2.29
N ARG A 52 6.23 1.99 3.20
CA ARG A 52 7.67 1.73 3.21
C ARG A 52 8.07 1.20 4.56
N GLU A 53 8.87 0.14 4.57
CA GLU A 53 9.53 -0.30 5.80
C GLU A 53 10.45 0.78 6.37
N LEU A 54 10.49 0.90 7.68
CA LEU A 54 11.41 1.81 8.35
C LEU A 54 12.81 1.19 8.43
N GLU A 55 12.87 -0.11 8.68
CA GLU A 55 14.10 -0.86 8.85
C GLU A 55 13.99 -2.18 8.07
N PRO A 56 15.09 -2.62 7.42
CA PRO A 56 15.10 -3.91 6.74
C PRO A 56 14.90 -5.02 7.77
N THR A 57 13.79 -5.75 7.64
CA THR A 57 13.47 -6.83 8.58
C THR A 57 13.97 -8.17 8.02
N PRO A 58 14.88 -8.88 8.71
CA PRO A 58 15.40 -10.18 8.26
C PRO A 58 14.29 -11.20 8.01
N GLY A 59 14.40 -11.96 6.93
CA GLY A 59 13.41 -12.97 6.54
C GLY A 59 12.13 -12.41 5.91
N SER A 60 11.98 -11.09 5.81
CA SER A 60 10.82 -10.48 5.14
C SER A 60 10.83 -10.84 3.66
N ASN A 61 9.77 -11.55 3.25
CA ASN A 61 9.53 -11.96 1.89
C ASN A 61 8.08 -11.64 1.58
N TYR A 62 7.86 -10.60 0.78
CA TYR A 62 6.55 -10.11 0.41
C TYR A 62 6.21 -10.55 -1.01
N ARG A 63 4.98 -11.03 -1.20
CA ARG A 63 4.46 -11.46 -2.50
C ARG A 63 3.13 -10.79 -2.78
N ALA A 64 2.88 -10.48 -4.05
CA ALA A 64 1.55 -10.04 -4.46
C ALA A 64 0.51 -11.11 -4.08
N GLY A 65 -0.60 -10.70 -3.48
CA GLY A 65 -1.60 -11.56 -2.86
C GLY A 65 -1.39 -11.83 -1.38
N ASP A 66 -0.26 -11.43 -0.77
CA ASP A 66 -0.06 -11.57 0.68
C ASP A 66 -1.03 -10.66 1.45
N GLU A 67 -1.71 -11.21 2.45
CA GLU A 67 -2.52 -10.44 3.38
C GLU A 67 -1.64 -9.83 4.48
N LEU A 68 -1.76 -8.50 4.64
CA LEU A 68 -0.99 -7.72 5.57
C LEU A 68 -1.90 -7.07 6.61
N THR A 69 -1.63 -7.35 7.88
CA THR A 69 -2.32 -6.73 9.01
C THR A 69 -1.52 -5.52 9.48
N PHE A 70 -2.12 -4.34 9.44
CA PHE A 70 -1.55 -3.09 9.91
C PHE A 70 -2.16 -2.67 11.24
N LYS A 71 -1.31 -2.29 12.18
CA LYS A 71 -1.69 -1.75 13.48
C LYS A 71 -0.93 -0.45 13.74
N LYS A 72 -1.65 0.64 13.98
CA LYS A 72 -1.09 1.96 14.26
C LYS A 72 -0.21 1.89 15.51
N GLY A 73 1.03 2.30 15.35
CA GLY A 73 1.99 2.46 16.42
C GLY A 73 2.10 3.93 16.86
N TYR A 74 3.20 4.25 17.51
CA TYR A 74 3.53 5.60 17.94
C TYR A 74 4.30 6.37 16.85
N PHE A 75 4.27 7.70 16.90
CA PHE A 75 5.01 8.59 15.98
C PHE A 75 4.72 8.41 14.48
N GLY A 76 3.51 7.98 14.11
CA GLY A 76 3.10 7.85 12.71
C GLY A 76 3.67 6.61 12.00
N ALA A 77 4.34 5.72 12.74
CA ALA A 77 4.68 4.38 12.27
C ALA A 77 3.51 3.42 12.50
N PHE A 78 3.41 2.39 11.66
CA PHE A 78 2.50 1.27 11.83
C PHE A 78 3.32 -0.01 11.97
N ARG A 79 2.86 -0.89 12.84
CA ARG A 79 3.33 -2.27 12.88
C ARG A 79 2.54 -3.06 11.86
N MET A 80 3.23 -3.59 10.87
CA MET A 80 2.67 -4.45 9.86
C MET A 80 3.05 -5.89 10.17
N LYS A 81 2.15 -6.82 9.93
CA LYS A 81 2.41 -8.25 10.05
C LYS A 81 1.96 -8.92 8.75
N ASN A 82 2.85 -9.70 8.16
CA ASN A 82 2.48 -10.55 7.04
C ASN A 82 1.85 -11.83 7.59
N GLU A 83 0.61 -12.13 7.19
CA GLU A 83 -0.09 -13.31 7.71
C GLU A 83 0.46 -14.63 7.17
N ARG A 84 1.17 -14.64 6.04
CA ARG A 84 1.82 -15.84 5.50
C ARG A 84 3.12 -16.18 6.24
N THR A 85 4.00 -15.20 6.41
CA THR A 85 5.30 -15.42 7.06
C THR A 85 5.26 -15.25 8.58
N LYS A 86 4.17 -14.66 9.11
CA LYS A 86 4.00 -14.21 10.50
C LYS A 86 5.06 -13.19 10.96
N ILE A 87 5.86 -12.65 10.05
CA ILE A 87 6.89 -11.66 10.33
C ILE A 87 6.22 -10.30 10.53
N GLY A 88 6.62 -9.61 11.61
CA GLY A 88 6.21 -8.26 11.91
C GLY A 88 7.31 -7.26 11.58
N THR A 89 6.97 -6.19 10.86
CA THR A 89 7.87 -5.09 10.52
C THR A 89 7.25 -3.75 10.92
N LYS A 90 8.05 -2.69 10.97
CA LYS A 90 7.54 -1.33 11.12
C LYS A 90 7.53 -0.67 9.75
N VAL A 91 6.38 -0.11 9.39
CA VAL A 91 6.17 0.59 8.13
C VAL A 91 5.65 2.00 8.37
N LYS A 92 5.81 2.85 7.37
CA LYS A 92 5.23 4.17 7.32
C LYS A 92 4.48 4.33 6.00
N ASN A 93 3.28 4.89 6.08
CA ASN A 93 2.53 5.25 4.88
C ASN A 93 3.23 6.44 4.19
N LEU A 94 3.38 6.33 2.87
CA LEU A 94 3.95 7.37 2.03
C LEU A 94 2.86 8.17 1.28
N ARG A 95 1.74 7.53 0.95
CA ARG A 95 0.64 8.07 0.13
C ARG A 95 -0.70 7.47 0.54
#